data_AF-A0A1Q8B652-F1
#
_entry.id   AF-A0A1Q8B652-F1
#
_cell.length_a   1.000
_cell.length_b   1.000
_cell.length_c   1.000
_cell.angle_alpha   90.00
_cell.angle_beta   90.00
_cell.angle_gamma   90.00
#
_symmetry.space_group_name_H-M   'P 1'
#
loop_
_entity.id
_entity.type
_entity.pdbx_description
1 polymer ?
#
loop_
_entity_poly.entity_id
_entity_poly.type
_entity_poly.pdbx_seq_one_letter_code
_entity_poly.pdbx_strand_id
1 'polypeptide(L)' 'MALSFPVGLLSIRPSSMMKISHFPAMVLFSFLVSVVFGVLGKDSPRDRLIYGAKVFGAFIGFALLLGWLMYPLPW' A
#
# COMPACT_ATOMS: atom_id res chain seq x y z
N MET A 1 52.34 17.11 9.04
CA MET A 1 51.32 17.91 9.75
C MET A 1 50.06 17.94 8.88
N ALA A 2 49.29 16.84 8.90
CA ALA A 2 48.06 16.71 8.14
C ALA A 2 46.89 16.79 9.13
N LEU A 3 46.00 17.75 8.90
CA LEU A 3 44.81 18.01 9.71
C LEU A 3 43.77 16.91 9.42
N SER A 4 43.70 15.91 10.28
CA SER A 4 42.61 14.93 10.29
C SER A 4 41.37 15.56 10.93
N PHE A 5 40.66 16.40 10.18
CA PHE A 5 39.33 16.87 10.57
C PHE A 5 38.38 15.66 10.65
N PRO A 6 37.63 15.46 11.75
CA PRO A 6 36.71 14.34 11.87
C PRO A 6 35.46 14.60 11.03
N VAL A 7 35.41 14.02 9.83
CA VAL A 7 34.22 13.91 8.95
C VAL A 7 33.19 12.92 9.53
N GLY A 8 33.08 12.85 10.86
CA GLY A 8 32.14 11.97 11.58
C GLY A 8 30.83 12.66 11.95
N LEU A 9 30.77 13.99 11.87
CA LEU A 9 29.59 14.79 12.24
C LEU A 9 28.54 14.89 11.11
N LEU A 10 28.88 14.46 9.90
CA LEU A 10 27.98 14.35 8.75
C LEU A 10 27.29 12.98 8.65
N SER A 11 27.34 12.16 9.72
CA SER A 11 26.50 10.96 9.85
C SER A 11 25.05 11.40 10.09
N ILE A 12 24.45 11.82 8.99
CA ILE A 12 23.04 11.97 8.66
C ILE A 12 22.14 11.38 9.75
N ARG A 13 21.33 12.27 10.34
CA ARG A 13 20.26 11.95 11.29
C ARG A 13 19.61 10.61 10.92
N PRO A 14 19.38 9.69 11.88
CA PRO A 14 18.41 8.64 11.63
C PRO A 14 17.09 9.33 11.33
N SER A 15 16.75 9.42 10.05
CA SER A 15 15.39 9.64 9.64
C SER A 15 14.68 8.41 10.17
N SER A 16 13.93 8.58 11.25
CA SER A 16 12.92 7.65 11.71
C SER A 16 11.89 7.53 10.61
N MET A 17 12.28 6.86 9.53
CA MET A 17 11.43 6.43 8.45
C MET A 17 10.44 5.51 9.15
N MET A 18 9.28 6.06 9.48
CA MET A 18 8.10 5.28 9.84
C MET A 18 7.79 4.44 8.60
N LYS A 19 8.46 3.28 8.50
CA LYS A 19 8.25 2.33 7.41
C LYS A 19 6.87 1.77 7.68
N ILE A 20 5.85 2.35 7.06
CA ILE A 20 4.57 1.67 6.99
C ILE A 20 4.87 0.31 6.36
N SER A 21 4.55 -0.76 7.09
CA SER A 21 4.80 -2.10 6.60
C SER A 21 4.03 -2.27 5.28
N HIS A 22 4.56 -3.08 4.36
CA HIS A 22 3.98 -3.21 3.02
C HIS A 22 2.50 -3.64 3.07
N PHE A 23 2.15 -4.42 4.10
CA PHE A 23 0.79 -4.87 4.34
C PHE A 23 -0.21 -3.73 4.62
N PRO A 24 -0.05 -2.87 5.66
CA PRO A 24 -0.97 -1.75 5.88
C PRO A 24 -0.99 -0.73 4.73
N ALA A 25 0.13 -0.54 4.01
CA ALA A 25 0.14 0.27 2.78
C ALA A 25 -0.82 -0.28 1.71
N MET A 26 -0.76 -1.59 1.45
CA MET A 26 -1.65 -2.24 0.48
C MET A 26 -3.12 -2.15 0.89
N VAL A 27 -3.42 -2.36 2.17
CA VAL A 27 -4.80 -2.27 2.69
C VAL A 27 -5.37 -0.85 2.54
N LEU A 28 -4.58 0.17 2.88
CA LEU A 28 -5.01 1.56 2.73
C LEU A 28 -5.19 1.93 1.25
N PHE A 29 -4.27 1.50 0.38
CA PHE A 29 -4.35 1.73 -1.06
C PHE A 29 -5.59 1.07 -1.68
N SER A 30 -5.85 -0.21 -1.37
CA SER A 30 -7.01 -0.92 -1.90
C SER A 30 -8.33 -0.31 -1.42
N PHE A 31 -8.37 0.17 -0.17
CA PHE A 31 -9.53 0.88 0.36
C PHE A 31 -9.80 2.19 -0.41
N LEU A 32 -8.78 3.01 -0.63
CA LEU A 32 -8.91 4.27 -1.37
C LEU A 32 -9.37 4.06 -2.81
N VAL A 33 -8.75 3.09 -3.52
CA VAL A 33 -9.12 2.76 -4.91
C VAL A 33 -10.57 2.28 -4.99
N SER A 34 -11.00 1.42 -4.05
CA SER A 34 -12.38 0.97 -3.97
C SER A 34 -13.37 2.12 -3.78
N VAL A 35 -13.05 3.09 -2.92
CA VAL A 35 -13.90 4.27 -2.69
C VAL A 35 -14.02 5.10 -3.97
N VAL A 36 -12.90 5.35 -4.68
CA VAL A 36 -12.91 6.10 -5.95
C VAL A 36 -13.76 5.40 -7.02
N PHE A 37 -13.61 4.09 -7.19
CA PHE A 37 -14.43 3.32 -8.14
C PHE A 37 -15.90 3.21 -7.73
N GLY A 38 -16.18 3.10 -6.43
CA GLY A 38 -17.54 3.17 -5.91
C GLY A 38 -18.18 4.52 -6.23
N VAL A 39 -17.47 5.61 -5.97
CA VAL A 39 -17.92 6.98 -6.24
C VAL A 39 -18.09 7.24 -7.74
N LEU A 40 -17.20 6.80 -8.62
CA LEU A 40 -17.29 7.11 -10.05
C LEU A 40 -18.33 6.26 -10.82
N GLY A 41 -18.79 5.14 -10.26
CA GLY A 41 -19.47 4.12 -11.06
C GLY A 41 -20.96 4.34 -11.36
N LYS A 42 -21.75 4.97 -10.47
CA LYS A 42 -23.23 4.95 -10.56
C LYS A 42 -23.94 6.14 -9.90
N ASP A 43 -25.04 6.56 -10.51
CA ASP A 43 -25.85 7.73 -10.09
C ASP A 43 -26.74 7.48 -8.87
N SER A 44 -27.15 6.24 -8.62
CA SER A 44 -27.98 5.89 -7.45
C SER A 44 -27.12 5.47 -6.25
N PRO A 45 -27.27 6.08 -5.06
CA PRO A 45 -26.42 5.83 -3.89
C PRO A 45 -26.39 4.36 -3.46
N ARG A 46 -27.50 3.63 -3.62
CA ARG A 46 -27.57 2.18 -3.33
C ARG A 46 -26.71 1.36 -4.28
N ASP A 47 -26.80 1.65 -5.57
CA ASP A 47 -26.05 0.93 -6.59
C ASP A 47 -24.56 1.27 -6.55
N ARG A 48 -24.24 2.49 -6.14
CA ARG A 48 -22.89 3.00 -5.88
C ARG A 48 -22.22 2.21 -4.75
N LEU A 49 -22.95 1.93 -3.67
CA LEU A 49 -22.46 1.14 -2.53
C LEU A 49 -22.23 -0.33 -2.90
N ILE A 50 -23.18 -0.95 -3.61
CA ILE A 50 -23.07 -2.34 -4.06
C ILE A 50 -21.92 -2.49 -5.06
N TYR A 51 -21.77 -1.54 -5.99
CA TYR A 51 -20.69 -1.56 -6.96
C TYR A 51 -19.32 -1.37 -6.30
N GLY A 52 -19.19 -0.43 -5.36
CA GLY A 52 -17.99 -0.27 -4.55
C GLY A 52 -17.63 -1.54 -3.77
N ALA A 53 -18.61 -2.19 -3.12
CA ALA A 53 -18.39 -3.45 -2.41
C ALA A 53 -17.93 -4.59 -3.34
N LYS A 54 -18.47 -4.68 -4.57
CA LYS A 54 -18.01 -5.66 -5.57
C LYS A 54 -16.57 -5.40 -6.03
N VAL A 55 -16.21 -4.15 -6.27
CA VAL A 55 -14.84 -3.77 -6.68
C VAL A 55 -13.85 -4.00 -5.53
N PHE A 56 -14.22 -3.65 -4.30
CA PHE A 56 -13.43 -3.96 -3.10
C PHE A 56 -13.17 -5.46 -2.96
N GLY A 57 -14.23 -6.27 -3.06
CA GLY A 57 -14.15 -7.72 -2.99
C GLY A 57 -13.27 -8.31 -4.10
N ALA A 58 -13.34 -7.77 -5.32
CA ALA A 58 -12.47 -8.18 -6.41
C ALA A 58 -11.00 -7.87 -6.11
N PHE A 59 -10.68 -6.67 -5.62
CA PHE A 59 -9.30 -6.30 -5.25
C PHE A 59 -8.73 -7.17 -4.12
N ILE A 60 -9.51 -7.40 -3.06
CA ILE A 60 -9.14 -8.31 -1.95
C ILE A 60 -8.93 -9.73 -2.48
N GLY A 61 -9.84 -10.21 -3.33
CA GLY A 61 -9.78 -11.53 -3.95
C GLY A 61 -8.52 -11.70 -4.80
N PHE A 62 -8.19 -10.72 -5.65
CA PHE A 62 -6.96 -10.73 -6.44
C PHE A 62 -5.70 -10.66 -5.57
N ALA A 63 -5.69 -9.86 -4.51
CA ALA A 63 -4.55 -9.78 -3.60
C ALA A 63 -4.30 -11.12 -2.87
N LEU A 64 -5.36 -11.80 -2.42
CA LEU A 64 -5.26 -13.14 -1.82
C LEU A 64 -4.87 -14.21 -2.85
N LEU A 65 -5.42 -14.15 -4.06
CA LEU A 65 -5.06 -15.06 -5.16
C LEU A 65 -3.59 -14.92 -5.54
N LEU A 66 -3.09 -13.70 -5.71
CA LEU A 66 -1.67 -13.45 -6.00
C LEU A 66 -0.80 -13.84 -4.81
N GLY A 67 -1.18 -13.49 -3.58
CA GLY A 67 -0.44 -13.87 -2.38
C GLY A 67 -0.34 -15.39 -2.21
N TRP A 68 -1.44 -16.10 -2.48
CA TRP A 68 -1.43 -17.56 -2.48
C TRP A 68 -0.63 -18.13 -3.66
N LEU A 69 -0.76 -17.58 -4.86
CA LEU A 69 0.02 -18.03 -6.03
C LEU A 69 1.52 -17.81 -5.85
N MET A 70 1.91 -16.81 -5.06
CA MET A 70 3.31 -16.57 -4.67
C MET A 70 3.79 -17.49 -3.53
N TYR A 71 2.91 -18.12 -2.77
CA TYR A 71 3.27 -19.06 -1.70
C TYR A 71 4.00 -20.33 -2.19
N PRO A 72 3.59 -20.99 -3.29
CA PRO A 72 4.30 -22.13 -3.84
C PRO A 72 5.49 -21.74 -4.73
N LEU A 73 5.74 -20.45 -5.00
CA LEU A 73 6.93 -20.04 -5.74
C LEU A 73 8.16 -20.20 -4.84
N PRO A 74 9.05 -21.17 -5.10
CA PRO A 74 10.32 -21.24 -4.41
C PRO A 74 11.21 -20.14 -4.99
N TRP A 75 11.61 -19.19 -4.17
CA TRP A 75 12.80 -18.40 -4.47
C TRP A 75 14.04 -19.30 -4.42
#